data_AF-A0A7V3NVR8-F1
#
_entry.id   AF-A0A7V3NVR8-F1
#
_cell.length_a   1.000
_cell.length_b   1.000
_cell.length_c   1.000
_cell.angle_alpha   90.00
_cell.angle_beta   90.00
_cell.angle_gamma   90.00
#
_symmetry.space_group_name_H-M   'P 1'
#
loop_
_entity.id
_entity.type
_entity.pdbx_description
1 polymer ?
#
loop_
_entity_poly.entity_id
_entity_poly.type
_entity_poly.pdbx_seq_one_letter_code
_entity_poly.pdbx_strand_id
1 'polypeptide(L)'
;FLAVVLGFTLSFIFSALTFWLEEGRGIEVFLEFLISLTSGVILPVSLYPGLLKTLCNLLPFRYILNFPVEVYLGLAKGKALYLGFLSQASWALIVLLLLKFIWNEGLKRYEAVGA
;
A
#
# COMPACT_ATOMS: atom_id res chain seq x y z
N PHE A 1 5.71 9.95 -9.35
CA PHE A 1 5.77 10.69 -8.06
C PHE A 1 4.77 10.13 -7.05
N LEU A 2 3.45 10.18 -7.28
CA LEU A 2 2.42 9.63 -6.36
C LEU A 2 2.62 8.15 -5.98
N ALA A 3 3.02 7.31 -6.92
CA ALA A 3 3.34 5.90 -6.67
C ALA A 3 4.50 5.71 -5.68
N VAL A 4 5.54 6.56 -5.80
CA VAL A 4 6.70 6.54 -4.90
C VAL A 4 6.29 6.98 -3.50
N VAL A 5 5.46 8.03 -3.40
CA VAL A 5 4.93 8.48 -2.10
C VAL A 5 4.10 7.37 -1.44
N LEU A 6 3.21 6.71 -2.20
CA LEU A 6 2.35 5.66 -1.65
C LEU A 6 3.16 4.43 -1.20
N GLY A 7 4.17 4.03 -2.00
CA GLY A 7 5.11 2.98 -1.63
C GLY A 7 5.89 3.34 -0.36
N PHE A 8 6.43 4.56 -0.29
CA PHE A 8 7.18 5.05 0.87
C PHE A 8 6.31 5.07 2.14
N THR A 9 5.08 5.58 2.06
CA THR A 9 4.20 5.66 3.23
C THR A 9 3.81 4.26 3.73
N LEU A 10 3.60 3.28 2.84
CA LEU A 10 3.34 1.90 3.25
C LEU A 10 4.55 1.27 3.92
N SER A 11 5.75 1.38 3.32
CA SER A 11 6.98 0.91 3.96
C SER A 11 7.18 1.52 5.34
N PHE A 12 6.88 2.81 5.51
CA PHE A 12 7.02 3.50 6.79
C PHE A 12 6.00 3.03 7.84
N ILE A 13 4.76 2.72 7.45
CA ILE A 13 3.80 2.07 8.36
C ILE A 13 4.37 0.74 8.86
N PHE A 14 4.95 -0.06 7.97
CA PHE A 14 5.48 -1.37 8.34
C PHE A 14 6.71 -1.26 9.23
N SER A 15 7.63 -0.34 8.94
CA SER A 15 8.74 -0.03 9.85
C SER A 15 8.21 0.42 11.22
N ALA A 16 7.15 1.23 11.28
CA ALA A 16 6.56 1.61 12.56
C ALA A 16 5.93 0.41 13.30
N LEU A 17 5.27 -0.53 12.61
CA LEU A 17 4.68 -1.72 13.25
C LEU A 17 5.71 -2.58 14.00
N THR A 18 6.98 -2.56 13.58
CA THR A 18 8.04 -3.32 14.28
C THR A 18 8.27 -2.87 15.73
N PHE A 19 7.83 -1.66 16.10
CA PHE A 19 7.87 -1.21 17.50
C PHE A 19 6.98 -2.03 18.47
N TRP A 20 6.02 -2.80 17.98
CA TRP A 20 5.12 -3.63 18.82
C TRP A 20 5.31 -5.13 18.62
N LEU A 21 6.11 -5.54 17.64
CA LEU A 21 6.21 -6.92 17.19
C LEU A 21 7.64 -7.40 17.43
N GLU A 22 7.80 -8.32 18.40
CA GLU A 22 9.09 -8.92 18.77
C GLU A 22 9.81 -9.58 17.57
N GLU A 23 9.07 -10.02 16.55
CA GLU A 23 9.59 -10.51 15.28
C GLU A 23 9.07 -9.68 14.08
N GLY A 24 9.56 -8.45 13.94
CA GLY A 24 9.17 -7.55 12.83
C GLY A 24 9.45 -8.11 11.43
N ARG A 25 10.43 -9.01 11.29
CA ARG A 25 10.90 -9.56 10.01
C ARG A 25 9.88 -10.50 9.34
N GLY A 26 9.15 -11.30 10.11
CA GLY A 26 8.17 -12.24 9.56
C GLY A 26 6.97 -11.55 8.93
N ILE A 27 6.55 -10.44 9.53
CA ILE A 27 5.45 -9.62 9.04
C ILE A 27 5.84 -8.86 7.78
N GLU A 28 7.06 -8.32 7.74
CA GLU A 28 7.61 -7.65 6.56
C GLU A 28 7.62 -8.59 5.33
N VAL A 29 8.11 -9.83 5.49
CA VAL A 29 8.10 -10.84 4.41
C VAL A 29 6.69 -11.22 3.99
N PHE A 30 5.75 -11.39 4.93
CA PHE A 30 4.36 -11.71 4.61
C PHE A 30 3.68 -10.58 3.82
N LEU A 31 3.98 -9.33 4.15
CA LEU A 31 3.44 -8.17 3.47
C LEU A 31 4.07 -7.98 2.09
N GLU A 32 5.38 -8.17 1.94
CA GLU A 32 6.03 -8.20 0.62
C GLU A 32 5.40 -9.26 -0.28
N PHE A 33 5.10 -10.44 0.26
CA PHE A 33 4.39 -11.49 -0.46
C PHE A 33 2.99 -11.04 -0.89
N LEU A 34 2.21 -10.45 0.01
CA LEU A 34 0.87 -9.92 -0.29
C LEU A 34 0.91 -8.82 -1.36
N ILE A 35 1.85 -7.89 -1.26
CA ILE A 35 2.05 -6.81 -2.23
C ILE A 35 2.44 -7.41 -3.58
N SER A 36 3.38 -8.34 -3.61
CA SER A 36 3.85 -8.97 -4.86
C SER A 36 2.73 -9.75 -5.56
N LEU A 37 1.90 -10.46 -4.79
CA LEU A 37 0.74 -11.19 -5.29
C LEU A 37 -0.34 -10.25 -5.84
N THR A 38 -0.71 -9.21 -5.09
CA THR A 38 -1.88 -8.35 -5.39
C THR A 38 -1.57 -7.13 -6.26
N SER A 39 -0.33 -6.67 -6.32
CA SER A 39 0.11 -5.56 -7.19
C SER A 39 0.07 -5.92 -8.68
N GLY A 40 0.03 -7.20 -8.99
CA GLY A 40 0.01 -7.75 -10.34
C GLY A 40 1.37 -7.79 -11.03
N VAL A 41 2.46 -7.80 -10.24
CA VAL A 41 3.84 -8.00 -10.72
C VAL A 41 4.06 -9.45 -11.15
N ILE A 42 3.60 -10.42 -10.35
CA ILE A 42 3.74 -11.85 -10.67
C ILE A 42 2.73 -12.27 -11.75
N LEU A 43 1.48 -11.85 -11.61
CA LEU A 43 0.40 -12.12 -12.56
C LEU A 43 -0.38 -10.82 -12.81
N PRO A 44 -0.53 -10.35 -14.06
CA PRO A 44 -1.35 -9.19 -14.35
C PRO A 44 -2.72 -9.28 -13.67
N VAL A 45 -3.13 -8.22 -12.94
CA VAL A 45 -4.43 -8.19 -12.22
C VAL A 45 -5.61 -8.46 -13.18
N SER A 46 -5.44 -8.16 -14.47
CA SER A 46 -6.41 -8.45 -15.53
C SER A 46 -6.76 -9.93 -15.69
N LEU A 47 -5.82 -10.83 -15.36
CA LEU A 47 -5.93 -12.29 -15.49
C LEU A 47 -6.52 -12.97 -14.24
N TYR A 48 -6.72 -12.25 -13.13
CA TYR A 48 -7.31 -12.83 -11.94
C TYR A 48 -8.80 -13.18 -12.15
N PRO A 49 -9.29 -14.29 -11.58
CA PRO A 49 -10.70 -14.67 -11.68
C PRO A 49 -11.58 -13.84 -10.74
N GLY A 50 -12.72 -13.37 -11.27
CA GLY A 50 -13.88 -12.82 -10.55
C GLY A 50 -13.56 -12.01 -9.29
N LEU A 51 -13.87 -12.59 -8.13
CA LEU A 51 -13.74 -11.96 -6.81
C LEU A 51 -12.31 -11.47 -6.50
N LEU A 52 -11.27 -12.23 -6.86
CA LEU A 52 -9.89 -11.81 -6.62
C LEU A 52 -9.54 -10.55 -7.42
N LYS A 53 -10.02 -10.46 -8.66
CA LYS A 53 -9.81 -9.27 -9.49
C LYS A 53 -10.49 -8.05 -8.90
N THR A 54 -11.71 -8.20 -8.37
CA THR A 54 -12.42 -7.11 -7.69
C THR A 54 -11.68 -6.65 -6.45
N LEU A 55 -11.21 -7.59 -5.62
CA LEU A 55 -10.42 -7.27 -4.43
C LEU A 55 -9.11 -6.56 -4.80
N CYS A 56 -8.32 -7.08 -5.74
CA CYS A 56 -7.08 -6.46 -6.17
C CYS A 56 -7.28 -5.06 -6.76
N ASN A 57 -8.41 -4.80 -7.41
CA ASN A 57 -8.76 -3.47 -7.93
C ASN A 57 -9.19 -2.47 -6.85
N LEU A 58 -9.70 -2.97 -5.72
CA LEU A 58 -10.06 -2.18 -4.54
C LEU A 58 -8.83 -1.89 -3.66
N LEU A 59 -7.87 -2.81 -3.63
CA LEU A 59 -6.67 -2.72 -2.81
C LEU A 59 -5.72 -1.61 -3.30
N PRO A 60 -5.03 -0.91 -2.38
CA PRO A 60 -4.12 0.20 -2.71
C PRO A 60 -2.92 -0.26 -3.56
N PHE A 61 -2.55 -1.53 -3.46
CA PHE A 61 -1.33 -2.09 -4.05
C PHE A 61 -1.31 -2.00 -5.58
N ARG A 62 -2.46 -2.10 -6.24
CA ARG A 62 -2.56 -1.90 -7.70
C ARG A 62 -2.14 -0.48 -8.11
N TYR A 63 -2.41 0.52 -7.28
CA TYR A 63 -2.09 1.91 -7.57
C TYR A 63 -0.60 2.26 -7.36
N ILE A 64 0.16 1.37 -6.73
CA ILE A 64 1.61 1.56 -6.52
C ILE A 64 2.38 1.19 -7.79
N LEU A 65 1.97 0.16 -8.52
CA LEU A 65 2.73 -0.39 -9.65
C LEU A 65 1.91 -0.51 -10.94
N ASN A 66 0.73 -1.15 -10.87
CA ASN A 66 -0.03 -1.45 -12.08
C ASN A 66 -0.61 -0.19 -12.73
N PHE A 67 -1.23 0.70 -11.94
CA PHE A 67 -1.82 1.93 -12.46
C PHE A 67 -0.81 2.86 -13.17
N PRO A 68 0.36 3.20 -12.60
CA PRO A 68 1.34 4.04 -13.31
C PRO A 68 1.85 3.38 -14.60
N VAL A 69 1.95 2.05 -14.64
CA VAL A 69 2.30 1.30 -15.86
C VAL A 69 1.18 1.38 -16.90
N GLU A 70 -0.09 1.20 -16.50
CA GLU A 70 -1.25 1.38 -17.39
C GLU A 70 -1.36 2.80 -17.95
N VAL A 71 -1.02 3.81 -17.14
CA VAL A 71 -0.96 5.21 -17.58
C VAL A 71 0.17 5.41 -18.58
N TYR A 72 1.35 4.87 -18.30
CA TYR A 72 2.51 4.98 -19.19
C TYR A 72 2.29 4.27 -20.54
N LEU A 73 1.63 3.12 -20.52
CA LEU A 73 1.24 2.37 -21.72
C LEU A 73 0.01 2.97 -22.43
N GLY A 74 -0.60 4.03 -21.88
CA GLY A 74 -1.77 4.68 -22.46
C GLY A 74 -3.05 3.83 -22.42
N LEU A 75 -3.10 2.80 -21.58
CA LEU A 75 -4.24 1.90 -21.41
C LEU A 75 -5.34 2.55 -20.54
N ALA A 76 -4.95 3.39 -19.59
CA ALA A 76 -5.89 4.17 -18.76
C ALA A 76 -6.25 5.49 -19.46
N LYS A 77 -7.50 5.63 -19.94
CA LYS A 77 -7.99 6.85 -20.61
C LYS A 77 -9.30 7.37 -20.00
N GLY A 78 -9.55 8.68 -20.16
CA GLY A 78 -10.81 9.34 -19.80
C GLY A 78 -11.15 9.19 -18.32
N LYS A 79 -12.36 8.69 -18.03
CA LYS A 79 -12.88 8.56 -16.65
C LYS A 79 -12.06 7.59 -15.79
N ALA A 80 -11.46 6.56 -16.38
CA ALA A 80 -10.63 5.59 -15.67
C ALA A 80 -9.34 6.21 -15.13
N LEU A 81 -8.76 7.17 -15.85
CA LEU A 81 -7.58 7.91 -15.43
C LEU A 81 -7.88 8.75 -14.18
N TYR A 82 -8.95 9.54 -14.24
CA TYR A 82 -9.37 10.40 -13.13
C TYR A 82 -9.72 9.60 -11.87
N LEU A 83 -10.51 8.54 -12.02
CA LEU A 83 -10.85 7.65 -10.90
C LEU A 83 -9.62 6.99 -10.29
N GLY A 84 -8.63 6.59 -11.11
CA GLY A 84 -7.41 5.99 -10.61
C GLY A 84 -6.56 6.95 -9.79
N PHE A 85 -6.41 8.20 -10.24
CA PHE A 85 -5.72 9.24 -9.46
C PHE A 85 -6.47 9.58 -8.17
N LEU A 86 -7.81 9.65 -8.19
CA LEU A 86 -8.61 9.93 -7.01
C LEU A 86 -8.47 8.82 -5.96
N SER A 87 -8.53 7.55 -6.40
CA SER A 87 -8.29 6.39 -5.55
C SER A 87 -6.88 6.40 -4.96
N GLN A 88 -5.87 6.73 -5.76
CA GLN A 88 -4.48 6.81 -5.31
C GLN A 88 -4.29 7.90 -4.24
N ALA A 89 -4.90 9.08 -4.42
CA ALA A 89 -4.87 10.16 -3.44
C ALA A 89 -5.63 9.78 -2.15
N SER A 90 -6.78 9.12 -2.28
CA SER A 90 -7.60 8.69 -1.14
C SER A 90 -6.86 7.67 -0.29
N TRP A 91 -6.24 6.67 -0.92
CA TRP A 91 -5.42 5.68 -0.22
C TRP A 91 -4.17 6.30 0.41
N ALA A 92 -3.48 7.22 -0.27
CA ALA A 92 -2.35 7.93 0.33
C ALA A 92 -2.77 8.68 1.62
N LEU A 93 -3.95 9.32 1.62
CA LEU A 93 -4.49 10.00 2.79
C LEU A 93 -4.83 9.01 3.92
N ILE A 94 -5.51 7.91 3.61
CA ILE A 94 -5.89 6.87 4.59
C ILE A 94 -4.63 6.28 5.25
N VAL A 95 -3.62 5.93 4.45
CA VAL A 95 -2.36 5.39 4.91
C VAL A 95 -1.63 6.43 5.78
N LEU A 96 -1.58 7.70 5.38
CA LEU A 96 -0.99 8.76 6.22
C LEU A 96 -1.70 8.92 7.58
N LEU A 97 -3.02 8.84 7.61
CA LEU A 97 -3.80 8.92 8.85
C LEU A 97 -3.55 7.70 9.76
N LEU A 98 -3.49 6.50 9.19
CA LEU A 98 -3.13 5.29 9.91
C LEU A 98 -1.71 5.39 10.46
N LEU A 99 -0.75 5.88 9.68
CA LEU A 99 0.62 6.10 10.11
C LEU A 99 0.67 7.08 11.28
N LYS A 100 -0.06 8.19 11.21
CA LYS A 100 -0.13 9.17 12.31
C LYS A 100 -0.75 8.57 13.58
N PHE A 101 -1.77 7.73 13.44
CA PHE A 101 -2.41 7.04 14.56
C PHE A 101 -1.46 6.03 15.21
N ILE A 102 -0.82 5.18 14.40
CA ILE A 102 0.18 4.22 14.85
C ILE A 102 1.32 4.97 15.53
N TRP A 103 1.90 5.99 14.90
CA TRP A 103 2.99 6.80 15.46
C TRP A 103 2.64 7.39 16.84
N ASN A 104 1.43 7.94 17.00
CA ASN A 104 0.98 8.47 18.30
C ASN A 104 0.84 7.38 19.38
N GLU A 105 0.41 6.18 19.03
CA GLU A 105 0.35 5.06 19.97
C GLU A 105 1.73 4.46 20.26
N GLY A 106 2.67 4.55 19.30
CA GLY A 106 4.02 3.97 19.42
C GLY A 106 4.93 4.78 20.31
N LEU A 107 4.84 6.10 20.20
CA LEU A 107 5.56 7.02 21.07
C LEU A 107 5.17 6.83 22.55
N LYS A 108 3.89 6.58 22.85
CA LYS A 108 3.43 6.30 24.23
C LYS A 108 4.06 5.05 24.83
N ARG A 109 4.45 4.06 24.00
CA ARG A 109 5.08 2.82 24.46
C ARG A 109 6.60 2.93 24.53
N TYR A 110 7.22 3.80 23.72
CA TYR A 110 8.64 4.11 23.77
C TYR A 110 9.06 4.87 25.05
N GLU A 111 8.19 5.74 25.58
CA GLU A 111 8.47 6.42 26.85
C GLU A 111 8.52 5.46 28.06
N ALA A 112 7.88 4.28 27.98
CA ALA A 112 7.87 3.31 29.08
C ALA A 112 9.14 2.44 29.19
N VAL A 113 10.03 2.46 28.19
CA VAL A 113 11.29 1.69 28.20
C VAL A 113 12.51 2.59 28.46
N GLY A 114 12.30 3.91 28.59
CA GLY A 114 13.34 4.92 28.79
C GLY A 114 13.37 5.61 30.16
N ALA A 115 12.62 5.11 31.15
CA ALA A 115 12.57 5.67 32.51
C ALA A 115 13.05 4.67 33.57
#